data_AF-A0A957ZQ11-F1
#
_entry.id   AF-A0A957ZQ11-F1
#
_cell.length_a   1.000
_cell.length_b   1.000
_cell.length_c   1.000
_cell.angle_alpha   90.00
_cell.angle_beta   90.00
_cell.angle_gamma   90.00
#
_symmetry.space_group_name_H-M   'P 1'
#
loop_
_entity.id
_entity.type
_entity.pdbx_description
1 polymer ?
#
loop_
_entity_poly.entity_id
_entity_poly.type
_entity_poly.pdbx_seq_one_letter_code
_entity_poly.pdbx_strand_id
1 'polypeptide(L)'
;MEFTQKELYQLVNLATRPLWLVGADLSGANLSRADLREADLGWSNLEGADLRGADLEGASLRGVNLYGADLRNANLKNASLEGANLDEVKFRGAIMPDGSTHY
;
A
#
# COMPACT_ATOMS: atom_id res chain seq x y z
N MET A 1 -8.33 -13.92 0.40
CA MET A 1 -7.60 -14.78 1.35
C MET A 1 -7.11 -13.87 2.45
N GLU A 2 -7.33 -14.22 3.72
CA GLU A 2 -6.91 -13.42 4.86
C GLU A 2 -5.48 -13.84 5.23
N PHE A 3 -4.58 -12.86 5.43
CA PHE A 3 -3.21 -13.11 5.88
C PHE A 3 -3.10 -12.81 7.38
N THR A 4 -2.46 -13.70 8.13
CA THR A 4 -2.00 -13.32 9.48
C THR A 4 -0.85 -12.31 9.38
N GLN A 5 -0.64 -11.50 10.42
CA GLN A 5 0.48 -10.53 10.46
C GLN A 5 1.84 -11.20 10.27
N LYS A 6 2.01 -12.44 10.76
CA LYS A 6 3.25 -13.20 10.59
C LYS A 6 3.46 -13.62 9.13
N GLU A 7 2.42 -14.13 8.48
CA GLU A 7 2.48 -14.50 7.06
C GLU A 7 2.76 -13.27 6.20
N LEU A 8 2.08 -12.15 6.50
CA LEU A 8 2.28 -10.90 5.79
C LEU A 8 3.73 -10.39 5.93
N TYR A 9 4.30 -10.43 7.13
CA TYR A 9 5.69 -10.05 7.35
C TYR A 9 6.67 -10.91 6.54
N GLN A 10 6.44 -12.23 6.49
CA GLN A 10 7.30 -13.13 5.72
C GLN A 10 7.17 -12.88 4.21
N LEU A 11 5.95 -12.67 3.72
CA LEU A 11 5.69 -12.37 2.32
C LEU A 11 6.40 -11.08 1.90
N VAL A 12 6.21 -10.00 2.66
CA VAL A 12 6.74 -8.68 2.33
C VAL A 12 8.27 -8.64 2.40
N ASN A 13 8.89 -9.27 3.40
CA ASN A 13 10.33 -9.10 3.63
C ASN A 13 11.22 -10.17 2.99
N LEU A 14 10.66 -11.28 2.50
CA LEU A 14 11.44 -12.37 1.91
C LEU A 14 11.15 -12.61 0.43
N ALA A 15 10.16 -11.93 -0.15
CA ALA A 15 9.89 -12.05 -1.57
C ALA A 15 11.04 -11.46 -2.40
N THR A 16 11.52 -12.22 -3.38
CA THR A 16 12.47 -11.77 -4.40
C THR A 16 11.78 -11.43 -5.73
N ARG A 17 10.46 -11.27 -5.70
CA ARG A 17 9.60 -10.98 -6.85
C ARG A 17 8.56 -9.94 -6.46
N PRO A 18 7.99 -9.20 -7.43
CA PRO A 18 6.82 -8.36 -7.18
C PRO A 18 5.73 -9.16 -6.47
N LEU A 19 5.15 -8.58 -5.43
CA LEU A 19 4.11 -9.22 -4.63
C LEU A 19 2.79 -9.22 -5.39
N TRP A 20 2.11 -10.36 -5.38
CA TRP A 20 0.75 -10.50 -5.91
C TRP A 20 -0.23 -10.57 -4.73
N LEU A 21 -0.92 -9.46 -4.47
CA LEU A 21 -1.87 -9.28 -3.38
C LEU A 21 -3.25 -8.85 -3.90
N VAL A 22 -3.53 -9.11 -5.18
CA VAL A 22 -4.80 -8.78 -5.82
C VAL A 22 -5.97 -9.40 -5.04
N GLY A 23 -6.93 -8.56 -4.64
CA GLY A 23 -8.11 -8.98 -3.86
C GLY A 23 -7.81 -9.51 -2.46
N ALA A 24 -6.60 -9.30 -1.93
CA ALA A 24 -6.27 -9.67 -0.56
C ALA A 24 -7.06 -8.83 0.45
N ASP A 25 -7.39 -9.43 1.59
CA ASP A 25 -7.84 -8.67 2.76
C ASP A 25 -6.62 -8.36 3.63
N LEU A 26 -6.28 -7.08 3.69
CA LEU A 26 -5.18 -6.49 4.44
C LEU A 26 -5.70 -5.36 5.35
N SER A 27 -6.99 -5.39 5.68
CA SER A 27 -7.61 -4.39 6.55
C SER A 27 -6.94 -4.38 7.93
N GLY A 28 -6.61 -3.18 8.41
CA GLY A 28 -5.90 -2.95 9.67
C GLY A 28 -4.48 -3.53 9.73
N ALA A 29 -3.93 -4.03 8.61
CA ALA A 29 -2.60 -4.63 8.60
C ALA A 29 -1.51 -3.61 8.94
N ASN A 30 -0.47 -4.07 9.64
CA ASN A 30 0.74 -3.28 9.81
C ASN A 30 1.72 -3.59 8.67
N LEU A 31 1.81 -2.64 7.74
CA LEU A 31 2.70 -2.61 6.58
C LEU A 31 3.67 -1.42 6.66
N SER A 32 3.91 -0.89 7.87
CA SER A 32 4.80 0.24 8.05
C SER A 32 6.21 -0.12 7.57
N ARG A 33 6.79 0.76 6.74
CA ARG A 33 8.12 0.58 6.11
C ARG A 33 8.26 -0.69 5.26
N ALA A 34 7.15 -1.29 4.84
CA ALA A 34 7.15 -2.43 3.93
C ALA A 34 7.77 -2.05 2.58
N ASP A 35 8.51 -2.98 1.98
CA ASP A 35 8.88 -2.92 0.58
C ASP A 35 7.76 -3.56 -0.25
N LEU A 36 6.95 -2.71 -0.89
CA LEU A 36 5.83 -3.07 -1.75
C LEU A 36 6.04 -2.53 -3.17
N ARG A 37 7.30 -2.27 -3.55
CA ARG A 37 7.63 -1.77 -4.88
C ARG A 37 7.14 -2.73 -5.94
N GLU A 38 6.51 -2.17 -6.98
CA GLU A 38 5.94 -2.90 -8.11
C GLU A 38 4.89 -3.96 -7.72
N ALA A 39 4.42 -3.99 -6.47
CA ALA A 39 3.42 -4.95 -6.03
C ALA A 39 2.07 -4.71 -6.75
N ASP A 40 1.36 -5.79 -7.06
CA ASP A 40 -0.02 -5.71 -7.53
C ASP A 40 -0.99 -5.93 -6.35
N LEU A 41 -1.58 -4.83 -5.89
CA LEU A 41 -2.55 -4.71 -4.81
C LEU A 41 -3.96 -4.44 -5.36
N GLY A 42 -4.19 -4.64 -6.67
CA GLY A 42 -5.46 -4.34 -7.31
C GLY A 42 -6.65 -4.97 -6.58
N TRP A 43 -7.70 -4.18 -6.36
CA TRP A 43 -8.94 -4.60 -5.68
C TRP A 43 -8.76 -5.17 -4.26
N SER A 44 -7.60 -4.99 -3.63
CA SER A 44 -7.38 -5.39 -2.24
C SER A 44 -8.09 -4.46 -1.25
N ASN A 45 -8.31 -4.95 -0.03
CA ASN A 45 -8.81 -4.14 1.07
C ASN A 45 -7.66 -3.75 2.00
N LEU A 46 -7.31 -2.47 2.06
CA LEU A 46 -6.32 -1.87 2.96
C LEU A 46 -6.96 -0.86 3.92
N GLU A 47 -8.26 -1.00 4.17
CA GLU A 47 -8.98 -0.14 5.11
C GLU A 47 -8.27 -0.08 6.46
N GLY A 48 -7.97 1.13 6.93
CA GLY A 48 -7.30 1.38 8.20
C GLY A 48 -5.88 0.82 8.33
N ALA A 49 -5.26 0.34 7.25
CA ALA A 49 -3.91 -0.21 7.29
C ALA A 49 -2.85 0.86 7.64
N ASP A 50 -1.80 0.45 8.34
CA ASP A 50 -0.63 1.27 8.62
C ASP A 50 0.42 1.07 7.54
N LEU A 51 0.57 2.05 6.65
CA LEU A 51 1.52 2.06 5.53
C LEU A 51 2.59 3.15 5.72
N ARG A 52 2.81 3.62 6.96
CA ARG A 52 3.72 4.73 7.22
C ARG A 52 5.13 4.39 6.75
N GLY A 53 5.67 5.22 5.86
CA GLY A 53 7.01 5.04 5.30
C GLY A 53 7.16 3.82 4.40
N ALA A 54 6.08 3.16 3.98
CA ALA A 54 6.14 2.05 3.03
C ALA A 54 6.63 2.54 1.65
N ASP A 55 7.35 1.67 0.94
CA ASP A 55 7.76 1.93 -0.44
C ASP A 55 6.80 1.23 -1.41
N LEU A 56 5.97 2.01 -2.08
CA LEU A 56 4.97 1.59 -3.05
C LEU A 56 5.34 2.07 -4.46
N GLU A 57 6.63 2.36 -4.72
CA GLU A 57 7.07 2.84 -6.03
C GLU A 57 6.64 1.87 -7.13
N GLY A 58 5.89 2.37 -8.12
CA GLY A 58 5.38 1.58 -9.24
C GLY A 58 4.30 0.56 -8.89
N ALA A 59 3.76 0.54 -7.67
CA ALA A 59 2.71 -0.41 -7.27
C ALA A 59 1.40 -0.18 -8.03
N SER A 60 0.69 -1.27 -8.35
CA SER A 60 -0.68 -1.24 -8.88
C SER A 60 -1.66 -1.23 -7.71
N LEU A 61 -2.30 -0.09 -7.46
CA LEU A 61 -3.32 0.13 -6.43
C LEU A 61 -4.71 0.34 -7.05
N ARG A 62 -4.94 -0.24 -8.24
CA ARG A 62 -6.20 -0.06 -8.97
C ARG A 62 -7.38 -0.60 -8.19
N GLY A 63 -8.41 0.22 -7.97
CA GLY A 63 -9.63 -0.21 -7.26
C GLY A 63 -9.41 -0.62 -5.80
N VAL A 64 -8.25 -0.28 -5.21
CA VAL A 64 -7.95 -0.63 -3.83
C VAL A 64 -8.83 0.16 -2.87
N ASN A 65 -9.26 -0.45 -1.76
CA ASN A 65 -9.88 0.29 -0.66
C ASN A 65 -8.81 0.76 0.31
N LEU A 66 -8.51 2.06 0.35
CA LEU A 66 -7.56 2.65 1.30
C LEU A 66 -8.26 3.48 2.39
N TYR A 67 -9.59 3.37 2.55
CA TYR A 67 -10.34 4.18 3.53
C TYR A 67 -9.65 4.24 4.90
N GLY A 68 -9.34 5.46 5.37
CA GLY A 68 -8.71 5.69 6.68
C GLY A 68 -7.26 5.18 6.84
N ALA A 69 -6.62 4.66 5.79
CA ALA A 69 -5.24 4.17 5.85
C ALA A 69 -4.23 5.30 6.12
N ASP A 70 -3.10 4.93 6.74
CA ASP A 70 -2.04 5.87 7.09
C ASP A 70 -0.83 5.71 6.17
N LEU A 71 -0.73 6.57 5.14
CA LEU A 71 0.38 6.60 4.17
C LEU A 71 1.40 7.70 4.48
N ARG A 72 1.47 8.21 5.72
CA ARG A 72 2.42 9.28 6.03
C ARG A 72 3.85 8.87 5.71
N ASN A 73 4.54 9.72 4.95
CA ASN A 73 5.90 9.51 4.46
C ASN A 73 6.08 8.27 3.53
N ALA A 74 5.00 7.68 3.01
CA ALA A 74 5.10 6.59 2.05
C ALA A 74 5.58 7.11 0.68
N ASN A 75 6.20 6.24 -0.11
CA ASN A 75 6.60 6.54 -1.48
C ASN A 75 5.61 5.91 -2.48
N LEU A 76 4.74 6.70 -3.10
CA LEU A 76 3.79 6.25 -4.12
C LEU A 76 4.23 6.63 -5.54
N LYS A 77 5.49 7.06 -5.74
CA LYS A 77 5.96 7.50 -7.05
C LYS A 77 5.66 6.45 -8.11
N ASN A 78 5.10 6.87 -9.25
CA ASN A 78 4.68 5.99 -10.35
C ASN A 78 3.60 4.94 -10.00
N ALA A 79 3.02 4.95 -8.79
CA ALA A 79 1.94 4.02 -8.44
C ALA A 79 0.64 4.39 -9.17
N SER A 80 -0.16 3.39 -9.55
CA SER A 80 -1.47 3.62 -10.16
C SER A 80 -2.58 3.58 -9.12
N LEU A 81 -3.21 4.73 -8.85
CA LEU A 81 -4.35 4.88 -7.92
C LEU A 81 -5.71 4.90 -8.65
N GLU A 82 -5.79 4.40 -9.89
CA GLU A 82 -7.03 4.42 -10.67
C GLU A 82 -8.18 3.73 -9.90
N GLY A 83 -9.24 4.47 -9.60
CA GLY A 83 -10.41 3.94 -8.88
C GLY A 83 -10.15 3.56 -7.43
N ALA A 84 -9.00 3.91 -6.85
CA ALA A 84 -8.73 3.71 -5.43
C ALA A 84 -9.69 4.56 -4.56
N ASN A 85 -10.20 3.99 -3.48
CA ASN A 85 -10.89 4.75 -2.45
C ASN A 85 -9.87 5.42 -1.53
N LEU A 86 -9.74 6.75 -1.63
CA LEU A 86 -8.75 7.54 -0.87
C LEU A 86 -9.37 8.38 0.24
N ASP A 87 -10.64 8.13 0.58
CA ASP A 87 -11.33 8.86 1.62
C ASP A 87 -10.64 8.67 2.98
N GLU A 88 -10.47 9.77 3.73
CA GLU A 88 -9.80 9.81 5.04
C GLU A 88 -8.34 9.33 5.08
N VAL A 89 -7.72 9.13 3.91
CA VAL A 89 -6.31 8.72 3.85
C VAL A 89 -5.38 9.84 4.33
N LYS A 90 -4.38 9.47 5.13
CA LYS A 90 -3.35 10.38 5.62
C LYS A 90 -2.13 10.37 4.71
N PHE A 91 -1.94 11.43 3.93
CA PHE A 91 -0.83 11.55 2.97
C PHE A 91 0.33 12.45 3.41
N ARG A 92 0.30 13.05 4.59
CA ARG A 92 1.34 14.00 5.00
C ARG A 92 2.76 13.41 4.88
N GLY A 93 3.62 14.08 4.13
CA GLY A 93 4.99 13.70 3.81
C GLY A 93 5.13 12.64 2.72
N ALA A 94 4.03 12.11 2.17
CA ALA A 94 4.09 11.09 1.12
C ALA A 94 4.61 11.68 -0.20
N ILE A 95 5.32 10.86 -0.97
CA ILE A 95 5.64 11.15 -2.37
C ILE A 95 4.47 10.61 -3.19
N MET A 96 3.78 11.47 -3.93
CA MET A 96 2.60 11.15 -4.74
C MET A 96 2.99 10.48 -6.06
N PRO A 97 2.04 9.87 -6.80
CA PRO A 97 2.32 9.22 -8.08
C PRO A 97 3.09 10.06 -9.10
N ASP A 98 2.86 11.37 -9.13
CA ASP A 98 3.55 12.33 -10.00
C ASP A 98 4.96 12.74 -9.51
N GLY A 99 5.40 12.21 -8.37
CA GLY A 99 6.67 12.52 -7.72
C GLY A 99 6.65 13.76 -6.84
N SER A 100 5.52 14.46 -6.70
CA SER A 100 5.40 15.58 -5.78
C SER A 100 5.34 15.10 -4.33
N THR A 101 5.81 15.91 -3.38
CA THR A 101 5.63 15.63 -1.95
C THR A 101 4.37 16.32 -1.45
N HIS A 102 3.49 15.56 -0.78
CA HIS A 102 2.31 16.12 -0.14
C HIS A 102 2.64 16.60 1.27
N TYR A 103 2.51 17.90 1.53
CA TYR A 103 2.82 18.50 2.84
C TYR A 103 1.62 18.49 3.80
#